data_AF-A0A0M3J5D8-F1
#
_entry.id   AF-A0A0M3J5D8-F1
#
_cell.length_a   1.000
_cell.length_b   1.000
_cell.length_c   1.000
_cell.angle_alpha   90.00
_cell.angle_beta   90.00
_cell.angle_gamma   90.00
#
_symmetry.space_group_name_H-M   'P 1'
#
loop_
_entity.id
_entity.type
_entity.pdbx_description
1 polymer ?
#
loop_
_entity_poly.entity_id
_entity_poly.type
_entity_poly.pdbx_seq_one_letter_code
_entity_poly.pdbx_strand_id
1 'polypeptide(L)'
;LHNYSTDCTQPPAFCPQFTMKMYNFPGCTILGNKLYKNSEFVRDLNAQDVQQLKQFIAENAEYQSNETAFNLENANNPEYQRAILMAGNVPVSFPGAPQPPSPPQFC
;
A
#
# COMPACT_ATOMS: atom_id res chain seq x y z
N LEU A 1 21.31 -12.61 21.89
CA LEU A 1 19.90 -12.15 21.95
C LEU A 1 19.87 -10.70 21.47
N HIS A 2 19.25 -10.45 20.32
CA HIS A 2 19.05 -9.09 19.80
C HIS A 2 17.62 -8.65 20.15
N ASN A 3 17.48 -7.59 20.95
CA ASN A 3 16.20 -7.08 21.41
C ASN A 3 15.89 -5.73 20.74
N TYR A 4 14.77 -5.68 20.01
CA TYR A 4 14.31 -4.49 19.30
C TYR A 4 13.04 -3.89 19.92
N SER A 5 12.67 -4.32 21.14
CA SER A 5 11.48 -3.79 21.83
C SER A 5 11.64 -2.32 22.21
N THR A 6 10.52 -1.65 22.41
CA THR A 6 10.47 -0.25 22.84
C THR A 6 11.00 -0.07 24.25
N ASP A 7 10.85 -1.08 25.11
CA ASP A 7 11.42 -1.10 26.47
C ASP A 7 12.95 -1.07 26.45
N CYS A 8 13.55 -1.66 25.41
CA CYS A 8 15.00 -1.70 25.24
C CYS A 8 15.52 -0.49 24.46
N THR A 9 14.84 -0.07 23.39
CA THR A 9 15.29 0.99 22.49
C THR A 9 14.97 2.40 22.99
N GLN A 10 13.96 2.53 23.87
CA GLN A 10 13.56 3.78 24.54
C GLN A 10 13.56 5.00 23.62
N PRO A 11 12.73 5.01 22.57
CA PRO A 11 12.81 6.05 21.56
C PRO A 11 12.51 7.44 22.16
N PRO A 12 13.35 8.42 21.88
CA PRO A 12 13.21 9.77 22.40
C PRO A 12 12.07 10.53 21.72
N ALA A 13 11.69 11.67 22.27
CA ALA A 13 10.55 12.48 21.78
C ALA A 13 10.68 12.98 20.33
N PHE A 14 11.90 13.02 19.78
CA PHE A 14 12.11 13.37 18.36
C PHE A 14 11.75 12.23 17.41
N CYS A 15 11.65 10.99 17.90
CA CYS A 15 11.03 9.90 17.18
C CYS A 15 9.51 10.03 17.37
N PRO A 16 8.76 10.45 16.34
CA PRO A 16 7.32 10.53 16.46
C PRO A 16 6.75 9.17 16.85
N GLN A 17 5.78 9.17 17.77
CA GLN A 17 5.27 7.95 18.37
C GLN A 17 4.70 7.00 17.30
N PHE A 18 4.71 5.71 17.63
CA PHE A 18 4.42 4.54 16.78
C PHE A 18 3.07 4.51 16.04
N THR A 19 2.28 5.59 16.12
CA THR A 19 0.97 5.73 15.48
C THR A 19 1.03 6.34 14.09
N MET A 20 2.22 6.78 13.62
CA MET A 20 2.37 7.27 12.25
C MET A 20 2.16 6.15 11.24
N LYS A 21 1.26 6.38 10.29
CA LYS A 21 1.08 5.49 9.14
C LYS A 21 2.11 5.82 8.07
N MET A 22 2.66 4.79 7.46
CA MET A 22 3.55 4.88 6.31
C MET A 22 2.84 4.29 5.08
N TYR A 23 2.83 5.04 3.98
CA TYR A 23 2.36 4.57 2.67
C TYR A 23 3.55 4.59 1.72
N ASN A 24 3.82 3.46 1.08
CA ASN A 24 4.95 3.29 0.18
C ASN A 24 4.45 3.02 -1.24
N PHE A 25 4.85 3.89 -2.15
CA PHE A 25 4.59 3.82 -3.58
C PHE A 25 5.92 3.78 -4.32
N PRO A 26 5.97 3.27 -5.57
CA PRO A 26 7.20 3.32 -6.36
C PRO A 26 7.77 4.75 -6.44
N GLY A 27 8.93 4.99 -5.84
CA GLY A 27 9.61 6.30 -5.82
C GLY A 27 9.01 7.34 -4.87
N CYS A 28 7.94 7.03 -4.13
CA CYS A 28 7.21 7.98 -3.29
C CYS A 28 6.83 7.37 -1.94
N THR A 29 7.07 8.09 -0.85
CA THR A 29 6.73 7.62 0.50
C THR A 29 6.04 8.71 1.27
N ILE A 30 4.93 8.38 1.92
CA ILE A 30 4.25 9.25 2.87
C ILE A 30 4.50 8.67 4.26
N LEU A 31 5.08 9.46 5.16
CA LEU A 31 5.25 9.10 6.57
C LEU A 31 4.54 10.13 7.44
N GLY A 32 3.44 9.74 8.09
CA GLY A 32 2.57 10.69 8.79
C GLY A 32 1.98 11.70 7.82
N ASN A 33 2.36 12.98 7.95
CA ASN A 33 1.95 14.08 7.05
C ASN A 33 3.10 14.56 6.14
N LYS A 34 4.18 13.80 6.01
CA LYS A 34 5.38 14.18 5.27
C LYS A 34 5.49 13.39 3.97
N LEU A 35 5.74 14.10 2.87
CA LEU A 35 5.99 13.53 1.55
C LEU A 35 7.49 13.42 1.29
N TYR A 36 7.90 12.23 0.88
CA TYR A 36 9.25 11.91 0.44
C TYR A 36 9.22 11.39 -0.99
N LYS A 37 10.15 11.84 -1.84
CA LYS A 37 10.36 11.30 -3.18
C LYS A 37 11.80 10.83 -3.29
N ASN A 38 12.02 9.61 -3.78
CA ASN A 38 13.35 8.99 -3.83
C ASN A 38 14.13 9.13 -2.52
N SER A 39 13.44 8.95 -1.39
CA SER A 39 13.97 9.08 -0.02
C SER A 39 14.33 10.50 0.44
N GLU A 40 14.04 11.55 -0.33
CA GLU A 40 14.26 12.95 0.06
C GLU A 40 12.95 13.61 0.52
N PHE A 41 13.01 14.38 1.60
CA PHE A 41 11.87 15.18 2.06
C PHE A 41 11.55 16.28 1.05
N VAL A 42 10.31 16.31 0.56
CA VAL A 42 9.84 17.33 -0.38
C VAL A 42 9.09 18.42 0.35
N ARG A 43 8.05 18.05 1.11
CA ARG A 43 7.15 18.96 1.83
C ARG A 43 6.20 18.18 2.74
N ASP A 44 5.48 18.89 3.60
CA ASP A 44 4.28 18.35 4.25
C ASP A 44 3.14 18.22 3.22
N LEU A 45 2.23 17.26 3.45
CA LEU A 45 1.02 17.08 2.63
C LEU A 45 0.09 18.28 2.81
N ASN A 46 -0.43 18.77 1.70
CA ASN A 46 -1.46 19.79 1.66
C ASN A 46 -2.87 19.14 1.66
N ALA A 47 -3.92 19.94 1.73
CA ALA A 47 -5.30 19.45 1.78
C ALA A 47 -5.68 18.58 0.57
N GLN A 48 -5.16 18.90 -0.63
CA GLN A 48 -5.42 18.11 -1.84
C GLN A 48 -4.70 16.76 -1.78
N ASP A 49 -3.45 16.72 -1.34
CA ASP A 49 -2.72 15.45 -1.21
C ASP A 49 -3.39 14.53 -0.17
N VAL A 50 -3.84 15.10 0.96
CA VAL A 50 -4.58 14.35 1.99
C VAL A 50 -5.87 13.79 1.40
N GLN A 51 -6.58 14.55 0.56
CA GLN A 51 -7.79 14.07 -0.11
C GLN A 51 -7.49 12.94 -1.10
N GLN A 52 -6.47 13.10 -1.96
CA GLN A 52 -6.06 12.06 -2.91
C GLN A 52 -5.60 10.79 -2.19
N LEU A 53 -4.86 10.92 -1.08
CA LEU A 53 -4.43 9.79 -0.28
C LEU A 53 -5.63 9.06 0.35
N LYS A 54 -6.62 9.79 0.87
CA LYS A 54 -7.86 9.18 1.41
C LYS A 54 -8.64 8.45 0.33
N GLN A 55 -8.73 9.03 -0.87
CA GLN A 55 -9.39 8.40 -2.00
C GLN A 55 -8.68 7.09 -2.37
N PHE A 56 -7.36 7.11 -2.53
CA PHE A 56 -6.57 5.90 -2.79
C PHE A 56 -6.80 4.82 -1.73
N ILE A 57 -6.82 5.18 -0.44
CA ILE A 57 -7.05 4.22 0.65
C ILE A 57 -8.41 3.54 0.52
N ALA A 58 -9.45 4.31 0.17
CA ALA A 58 -10.80 3.77 -0.01
C ALA A 58 -10.88 2.84 -1.23
N GLU A 59 -10.35 3.28 -2.37
CA GLU A 59 -10.31 2.49 -3.61
C GLU A 59 -9.47 1.21 -3.44
N ASN A 60 -8.38 1.27 -2.67
CA ASN A 60 -7.54 0.11 -2.40
C ASN A 60 -8.22 -0.90 -1.47
N ALA A 61 -9.03 -0.43 -0.51
CA ALA A 61 -9.83 -1.32 0.34
C ALA A 61 -10.92 -2.04 -0.47
N GLU A 62 -11.57 -1.33 -1.39
CA GLU A 62 -12.54 -1.92 -2.32
C GLU A 62 -11.86 -2.93 -3.25
N TYR A 63 -10.70 -2.57 -3.82
CA TYR A 63 -9.90 -3.46 -4.66
C TYR A 63 -9.57 -4.78 -3.94
N GLN A 64 -9.05 -4.72 -2.70
CA GLN A 64 -8.71 -5.92 -1.92
C GLN A 64 -9.93 -6.81 -1.65
N SER A 65 -11.09 -6.22 -1.37
CA SER A 65 -12.33 -6.96 -1.19
C SER A 65 -12.76 -7.65 -2.49
N ASN A 66 -12.73 -6.92 -3.60
CA ASN A 66 -13.10 -7.44 -4.92
C ASN A 66 -12.13 -8.52 -5.40
N GLU A 67 -10.83 -8.36 -5.15
CA GLU A 67 -9.80 -9.34 -5.46
C GLU A 67 -10.04 -10.63 -4.69
N THR A 68 -10.31 -10.52 -3.38
CA THR A 68 -10.61 -11.69 -2.55
C THR A 68 -11.84 -12.44 -3.07
N ALA A 69 -12.91 -11.72 -3.39
CA ALA A 69 -14.14 -12.31 -3.93
C ALA A 69 -13.89 -12.99 -5.29
N PHE A 70 -13.17 -12.31 -6.18
CA PHE A 70 -12.82 -12.82 -7.51
C PHE A 70 -11.97 -14.11 -7.42
N ASN A 71 -11.00 -14.13 -6.51
CA ASN A 71 -10.12 -15.29 -6.30
C ASN A 71 -10.91 -16.48 -5.75
N LEU A 72 -11.89 -16.26 -4.86
CA LEU A 72 -12.76 -17.30 -4.33
C LEU A 72 -13.70 -17.87 -5.40
N GLU A 73 -14.30 -17.01 -6.23
CA GLU A 73 -15.17 -17.42 -7.33
C GLU A 73 -14.42 -18.27 -8.36
N ASN A 74 -13.18 -17.90 -8.66
CA ASN A 74 -12.35 -18.57 -9.66
C ASN A 74 -11.44 -19.69 -9.10
N ALA A 75 -11.55 -20.03 -7.81
CA ALA A 75 -10.64 -20.97 -7.15
C ALA A 75 -10.57 -22.34 -7.84
N ASN A 76 -11.65 -22.78 -8.48
CA ASN A 76 -11.73 -24.05 -9.20
C ASN A 76 -11.59 -23.92 -10.74
N ASN A 77 -11.34 -22.71 -11.25
CA ASN A 77 -11.17 -22.48 -12.68
C ASN A 77 -9.73 -22.85 -13.09
N PRO A 78 -9.53 -23.88 -13.94
CA PRO A 78 -8.19 -24.35 -14.32
C PRO A 78 -7.39 -23.32 -15.12
N GLU A 79 -8.05 -22.45 -15.89
CA GLU A 79 -7.36 -21.36 -16.62
C GLU A 79 -6.86 -20.29 -15.66
N TYR A 80 -7.66 -19.94 -14.67
CA TYR A 80 -7.28 -18.99 -13.63
C TYR A 80 -6.14 -19.53 -12.75
N GLN A 81 -6.19 -20.82 -12.37
CA GLN A 81 -5.09 -21.47 -11.65
C GLN A 81 -3.79 -21.43 -12.47
N ARG A 82 -3.87 -21.64 -13.79
CA ARG A 82 -2.71 -21.50 -14.68
C ARG A 82 -2.20 -20.06 -14.74
N ALA A 83 -3.10 -19.08 -14.76
CA ALA A 83 -2.75 -17.67 -14.75
C ALA A 83 -2.04 -17.26 -13.44
N ILE A 84 -2.50 -17.72 -12.27
CA ILE A 84 -1.83 -17.52 -10.98
C ILE A 84 -0.40 -18.07 -11.01
N LEU A 85 -0.22 -19.30 -11.50
CA LEU A 85 1.11 -19.93 -11.60
C LEU A 85 2.08 -19.12 -12.47
N MET A 86 1.58 -18.42 -13.50
CA MET A 86 2.38 -17.54 -14.36
C MET A 86 2.62 -16.15 -13.76
N ALA A 87 1.69 -15.65 -12.93
CA ALA A 87 1.76 -14.31 -12.37
C ALA A 87 2.82 -14.17 -11.26
N GLY A 88 3.10 -15.22 -10.49
CA GLY A 88 4.08 -15.14 -9.40
C GLY A 88 3.67 -14.06 -8.37
N ASN A 89 4.46 -12.98 -8.26
CA ASN A 89 4.23 -11.86 -7.33
C ASN A 89 3.54 -10.63 -7.96
N VAL A 90 3.04 -10.72 -9.19
CA VAL A 90 2.26 -9.64 -9.81
C VAL A 90 0.76 -9.93 -9.76
N PRO A 91 -0.11 -8.89 -9.76
CA PRO A 91 -1.54 -9.09 -9.88
C PRO A 91 -1.90 -9.95 -11.10
N VAL A 92 -2.82 -10.90 -10.93
CA VAL A 92 -3.20 -11.83 -11.99
C VAL A 92 -3.91 -11.08 -13.11
N SER A 93 -3.35 -11.15 -14.32
CA SER A 93 -4.03 -10.67 -15.52
C SER A 93 -4.98 -11.76 -16.03
N PHE A 94 -6.26 -11.65 -15.68
CA PHE A 94 -7.31 -12.56 -16.12
C PHE A 94 -8.59 -11.76 -16.44
N PRO A 95 -9.39 -12.16 -17.45
CA PRO A 95 -10.61 -11.45 -17.81
C PRO A 95 -11.56 -11.27 -16.61
N GLY A 96 -11.95 -10.02 -16.33
CA GLY A 96 -12.82 -9.69 -15.20
C GLY A 96 -12.10 -9.56 -13.85
N ALA A 97 -10.78 -9.79 -13.79
CA ALA A 97 -10.01 -9.55 -12.57
C ALA A 97 -10.02 -8.04 -12.22
N PRO A 98 -10.25 -7.70 -10.94
CA PRO A 98 -10.22 -6.31 -10.49
C PRO A 98 -8.81 -5.72 -10.72
N GLN A 99 -8.76 -4.40 -10.93
CA GLN A 99 -7.52 -3.68 -11.19
C GLN A 99 -7.14 -2.83 -9.97
N PRO A 100 -5.85 -2.79 -9.60
CA PRO A 100 -5.40 -1.97 -8.49
C PRO A 100 -5.60 -0.48 -8.81
N PRO A 101 -5.90 0.36 -7.80
CA PRO A 101 -5.99 1.80 -8.00
C PRO A 101 -4.64 2.40 -8.38
N SER A 102 -4.69 3.50 -9.12
CA SER A 102 -3.48 4.26 -9.46
C SER A 102 -2.93 5.00 -8.23
N PRO A 103 -1.61 5.16 -8.08
CA PRO A 103 -1.05 5.94 -6.99
C PRO A 103 -1.53 7.40 -7.04
N PRO A 104 -1.54 8.11 -5.89
CA PRO A 104 -1.86 9.53 -5.87
C PRO A 104 -0.98 10.34 -6.82
N GLN A 105 -1.54 11.38 -7.48
CA GLN A 105 -0.83 12.13 -8.53
C GLN A 105 0.40 12.88 -8.01
N PHE A 106 0.47 13.15 -6.71
CA PHE A 106 1.59 13.85 -6.11
C PHE A 106 2.87 12.99 -5.98
N CYS A 107 2.83 11.69 -6.28
CA CYS A 107 3.95 10.76 -6.07
C CYS A 107 5.04 10.75 -7.17
#